data_AF-A0A935WHN3-F1
#
_entry.id   AF-A0A935WHN3-F1
#
_cell.length_a   1.000
_cell.length_b   1.000
_cell.length_c   1.000
_cell.angle_alpha   90.00
_cell.angle_beta   90.00
_cell.angle_gamma   90.00
#
_symmetry.space_group_name_H-M   'P 1'
#
loop_
_entity.id
_entity.type
_entity.pdbx_description
1 polymer ?
#
loop_
_entity_poly.entity_id
_entity_poly.type
_entity_poly.pdbx_seq_one_letter_code
_entity_poly.pdbx_strand_id
1 'polypeptide(L)'
;MLGLAAQAGLSVLDVPAHALPASLEELTQAAQAPGLVLAAHTWTHPNLAALHGAEFEEELLRPLTWLHQRFDRVMPWIAYPYGLTSPEGEAAVERAGYEAGFLVAGGWLPEGGWPRLRIPRLNIPAGLSEAGFIVRIAGLMGA
;
A
#
# COMPACT_ATOMS: atom_id res chain seq x y z
N MET A 1 -17.42 -1.67 2.80
CA MET A 1 -18.03 -1.83 1.47
C MET A 1 -19.25 -2.78 1.47
N LEU A 2 -19.18 -3.99 2.02
CA LEU A 2 -20.31 -4.95 2.01
C LEU A 2 -21.61 -4.43 2.66
N GLY A 3 -21.51 -3.74 3.80
CA GLY A 3 -22.67 -3.13 4.45
C GLY A 3 -23.33 -1.99 3.64
N LEU A 4 -22.54 -1.24 2.86
CA LEU A 4 -23.02 -0.19 1.96
C LEU A 4 -23.72 -0.78 0.73
N ALA A 5 -23.14 -1.83 0.15
CA ALA A 5 -23.75 -2.54 -0.99
C ALA A 5 -25.12 -3.16 -0.61
N ALA A 6 -25.20 -3.76 0.57
CA ALA A 6 -26.46 -4.31 1.09
C ALA A 6 -27.52 -3.23 1.32
N GLN A 7 -27.15 -2.07 1.89
CA GLN A 7 -28.06 -0.93 2.08
C GLN A 7 -28.54 -0.32 0.75
N ALA A 8 -27.71 -0.37 -0.29
CA ALA A 8 -28.03 0.11 -1.62
C ALA A 8 -28.80 -0.91 -2.48
N GLY A 9 -29.14 -2.10 -1.95
CA GLY A 9 -29.81 -3.16 -2.71
C GLY A 9 -28.97 -3.73 -3.85
N LEU A 10 -27.64 -3.55 -3.79
CA LEU A 10 -26.72 -4.07 -4.80
C LEU A 10 -26.41 -5.54 -4.51
N SER A 11 -26.42 -6.36 -5.56
CA SER A 11 -25.99 -7.75 -5.46
C SER A 11 -24.52 -7.80 -5.08
N VAL A 12 -24.23 -8.44 -3.95
CA VAL A 12 -22.86 -8.75 -3.53
C VAL A 12 -22.47 -10.03 -4.26
N LEU A 13 -21.45 -9.95 -5.11
CA LEU A 13 -20.88 -11.13 -5.74
C LEU A 13 -20.22 -12.03 -4.69
N ASP A 14 -20.37 -13.34 -4.84
CA ASP A 14 -19.55 -14.29 -4.09
C ASP A 14 -18.10 -14.15 -4.55
N VAL A 15 -17.28 -13.53 -3.71
CA VAL A 15 -15.85 -13.36 -3.95
C VAL A 15 -15.14 -14.60 -3.39
N PRO A 16 -14.30 -15.28 -4.18
CA PRO A 16 -13.56 -16.43 -3.68
C PRO A 16 -12.64 -16.00 -2.52
N ALA A 17 -12.36 -16.93 -1.59
CA ALA A 17 -11.60 -16.62 -0.38
C ALA A 17 -10.26 -15.91 -0.64
N HIS A 18 -9.55 -16.27 -1.72
CA HIS A 18 -8.26 -15.66 -2.09
C HIS A 18 -8.35 -14.20 -2.57
N ALA A 19 -9.56 -13.69 -2.81
CA ALA A 19 -9.81 -12.32 -3.22
C ALA A 19 -10.41 -11.46 -2.09
N LEU A 20 -10.47 -11.99 -0.86
CA LEU A 20 -10.80 -11.25 0.36
C LEU A 20 -9.52 -10.69 1.01
N PRO A 21 -9.64 -9.64 1.85
CA PRO A 21 -8.54 -9.20 2.70
C PRO A 21 -8.10 -10.31 3.66
N ALA A 22 -6.80 -10.34 3.98
CA ALA A 22 -6.24 -11.29 4.93
C ALA A 22 -6.86 -11.14 6.32
N SER A 23 -7.13 -12.27 6.96
CA SER A 23 -7.50 -12.39 8.37
C SER A 23 -6.30 -12.11 9.29
N LEU A 24 -6.59 -11.88 10.58
CA LEU A 24 -5.54 -11.71 11.59
C LEU A 24 -4.66 -12.96 11.74
N GLU A 25 -5.25 -14.16 11.57
CA GLU A 25 -4.52 -15.42 11.62
C GLU A 25 -3.52 -15.51 10.45
N GLU A 26 -3.95 -15.23 9.22
CA GLU A 26 -3.08 -15.20 8.05
C GLU A 26 -1.97 -14.16 8.19
N LEU A 27 -2.27 -12.97 8.74
CA LEU A 27 -1.24 -11.96 9.04
C LEU A 27 -0.23 -12.45 10.09
N THR A 28 -0.69 -13.18 11.11
CA THR A 28 0.19 -13.77 12.13
C THR A 28 1.12 -14.81 11.53
N GLN A 29 0.60 -15.67 10.65
CA GLN A 29 1.41 -16.65 9.92
C GLN A 29 2.43 -15.96 9.00
N ALA A 30 2.00 -14.93 8.26
CA ALA A 30 2.87 -14.16 7.38
C ALA A 30 4.00 -13.45 8.14
N ALA A 31 3.73 -12.90 9.32
CA ALA A 31 4.73 -12.21 10.15
C ALA A 31 5.88 -13.12 10.63
N GLN A 32 5.64 -14.44 10.70
CA GLN A 32 6.65 -15.43 11.07
C GLN A 32 7.44 -15.98 9.87
N ALA A 33 6.98 -15.72 8.65
CA ALA A 33 7.63 -16.22 7.45
C ALA A 33 8.92 -15.45 7.15
N PRO A 34 10.05 -16.12 6.86
CA PRO A 34 11.27 -15.45 6.47
C PRO A 34 11.07 -14.70 5.15
N GLY A 35 11.57 -13.47 5.07
CA GLY A 35 11.48 -12.63 3.87
C GLY A 35 10.18 -11.83 3.73
N LEU A 36 9.20 -12.01 4.62
CA LEU A 36 8.01 -11.14 4.69
C LEU A 36 8.15 -10.10 5.80
N VAL A 37 7.61 -8.91 5.53
CA VAL A 37 7.50 -7.80 6.49
C VAL A 37 6.12 -7.18 6.39
N LEU A 38 5.57 -6.75 7.53
CA LEU A 38 4.30 -6.03 7.58
C LEU A 38 4.54 -4.53 7.56
N ALA A 39 3.71 -3.80 6.81
CA ALA A 39 3.75 -2.35 6.66
C ALA A 39 2.33 -1.83 6.44
N ALA A 40 2.13 -0.51 6.44
CA ALA A 40 0.80 0.07 6.33
C ALA A 40 0.36 0.32 4.88
N HIS A 41 -0.96 0.34 4.69
CA HIS A 41 -1.61 0.73 3.44
C HIS A 41 -2.83 1.63 3.72
N THR A 42 -2.68 2.57 4.66
CA THR A 42 -3.76 3.36 5.29
C THR A 42 -4.76 2.51 6.10
N TRP A 43 -5.82 3.13 6.64
CA TRP A 43 -6.84 2.43 7.41
C TRP A 43 -8.04 2.01 6.56
N THR A 44 -8.56 2.93 5.74
CA THR A 44 -9.76 2.70 4.90
C THR A 44 -9.49 2.71 3.41
N HIS A 45 -8.21 2.78 3.00
CA HIS A 45 -7.77 2.86 1.60
C HIS A 45 -8.28 4.11 0.82
N PRO A 46 -8.27 5.33 1.40
CA PRO A 46 -8.62 6.53 0.67
C PRO A 46 -7.51 6.96 -0.29
N ASN A 47 -7.86 7.73 -1.32
CA ASN A 47 -6.86 8.44 -2.11
C ASN A 47 -6.24 9.58 -1.27
N LEU A 48 -5.04 9.35 -0.73
CA LEU A 48 -4.32 10.33 0.10
C LEU A 48 -4.05 11.65 -0.61
N ALA A 49 -3.99 11.67 -1.95
CA ALA A 49 -3.81 12.91 -2.70
C ALA A 49 -5.06 13.82 -2.67
N ALA A 50 -6.21 13.31 -2.25
CA ALA A 50 -7.48 14.02 -2.17
C ALA A 50 -7.94 14.34 -0.74
N LEU A 51 -7.19 13.89 0.27
CA LEU A 51 -7.49 14.19 1.68
C LEU A 51 -6.86 15.51 2.12
N HIS A 52 -7.43 16.10 3.17
CA HIS A 52 -6.91 17.32 3.77
C HIS A 52 -7.00 17.32 5.30
N GLY A 53 -6.08 18.03 5.95
CA GLY A 53 -6.16 18.34 7.37
C GLY A 53 -6.28 17.10 8.29
N ALA A 54 -7.35 17.04 9.08
CA ALA A 54 -7.53 16.01 10.11
C ALA A 54 -7.81 14.61 9.55
N GLU A 55 -8.22 14.49 8.28
CA GLU A 55 -8.51 13.20 7.64
C GLU A 55 -7.26 12.29 7.57
N PHE A 56 -6.07 12.88 7.54
CA PHE A 56 -4.83 12.13 7.52
C PHE A 56 -4.54 11.37 8.82
N GLU A 57 -4.95 11.89 9.97
CA GLU A 57 -4.50 11.37 11.26
C GLU A 57 -5.01 9.95 11.50
N GLU A 58 -6.31 9.73 11.30
CA GLU A 58 -6.91 8.40 11.42
C GLU A 58 -6.31 7.42 10.40
N GLU A 59 -6.13 7.88 9.16
CA GLU A 59 -5.66 7.03 8.07
C GLU A 59 -4.18 6.62 8.19
N LEU A 60 -3.38 7.41 8.91
CA LEU A 60 -1.94 7.22 9.00
C LEU A 60 -1.49 6.66 10.35
N LEU A 61 -2.03 7.14 11.48
CA LEU A 61 -1.61 6.71 12.82
C LEU A 61 -2.25 5.40 13.25
N ARG A 62 -3.54 5.22 12.95
CA ARG A 62 -4.30 4.03 13.35
C ARG A 62 -3.70 2.73 12.82
N PRO A 63 -3.33 2.59 11.52
CA PRO A 63 -2.77 1.33 11.03
C PRO A 63 -1.41 1.00 11.63
N LEU A 64 -0.49 1.98 11.77
CA LEU A 64 0.81 1.73 12.39
C LEU A 64 0.68 1.33 13.86
N THR A 65 -0.16 2.03 14.61
CA THR A 65 -0.41 1.71 16.02
C THR A 65 -0.99 0.31 16.15
N TRP A 66 -1.97 -0.03 15.32
CA TRP A 66 -2.62 -1.34 15.33
C TRP A 66 -1.64 -2.47 15.01
N LEU A 67 -0.74 -2.25 14.03
CA LEU A 67 0.31 -3.19 13.64
C LEU A 67 1.35 -3.38 14.74
N HIS A 68 1.93 -2.31 15.28
CA HIS A 68 2.93 -2.38 16.35
C HIS A 68 2.42 -3.03 17.63
N GLN A 69 1.13 -2.91 17.93
CA GLN A 69 0.52 -3.57 19.08
C GLN A 69 0.40 -5.10 18.92
N ARG A 70 0.54 -5.64 17.71
CA ARG A 70 0.24 -7.05 17.39
C ARG A 70 1.43 -7.83 16.86
N PHE A 71 2.39 -7.16 16.25
CA PHE A 71 3.49 -7.81 15.57
C PHE A 71 4.82 -7.15 15.95
N ASP A 72 5.83 -7.97 16.21
CA ASP A 72 7.16 -7.48 16.60
C ASP A 72 7.94 -6.91 15.41
N ARG A 73 7.63 -7.35 14.18
CA ARG A 73 8.36 -7.01 12.95
C ARG A 73 7.48 -6.24 11.98
N VAL A 74 7.24 -4.97 12.32
CA VAL A 74 6.52 -4.01 11.48
C VAL A 74 7.51 -2.98 10.97
N MET A 75 7.48 -2.72 9.67
CA MET A 75 8.22 -1.62 9.08
C MET A 75 7.35 -0.36 9.09
N PRO A 76 7.88 0.80 9.50
CA PRO A 76 7.18 2.08 9.42
C PRO A 76 7.13 2.57 7.97
N TRP A 77 6.61 1.76 7.07
CA TRP A 77 6.52 2.01 5.64
C TRP A 77 5.07 2.11 5.22
N ILE A 78 4.80 2.92 4.19
CA ILE A 78 3.47 3.06 3.61
C ILE A 78 3.48 2.72 2.11
N ALA A 79 2.61 1.82 1.69
CA ALA A 79 2.18 1.78 0.31
C ALA A 79 1.04 2.80 0.15
N TYR A 80 1.14 3.74 -0.80
CA TYR A 80 0.05 4.69 -1.02
C TYR A 80 -1.09 4.01 -1.78
N PRO A 81 -2.36 4.13 -1.35
CA PRO A 81 -3.51 3.74 -2.16
C PRO A 81 -3.43 4.37 -3.54
N TYR A 82 -3.64 3.55 -4.57
CA TYR A 82 -3.49 3.94 -5.99
C TYR A 82 -2.09 4.43 -6.39
N GLY A 83 -1.10 4.39 -5.48
CA GLY A 83 0.22 4.93 -5.71
C GLY A 83 0.29 6.46 -5.75
N LEU A 84 -0.66 7.15 -5.10
CA LEU A 84 -0.82 8.60 -5.16
C LEU A 84 -0.68 9.25 -3.79
N THR A 85 -0.05 10.43 -3.77
CA THR A 85 0.03 11.31 -2.60
C THR A 85 0.14 12.77 -3.07
N SER A 86 -0.17 13.71 -2.18
CA SER A 86 0.08 15.15 -2.36
C SER A 86 1.24 15.60 -1.46
N PRO A 87 1.81 16.80 -1.66
CA PRO A 87 2.80 17.35 -0.72
C PRO A 87 2.29 17.43 0.73
N GLU A 88 0.99 17.71 0.92
CA GLU A 88 0.35 17.71 2.24
C GLU A 88 0.31 16.30 2.83
N GLY A 89 -0.06 15.30 2.01
CA GLY A 89 -0.07 13.90 2.39
C GLY A 89 1.33 13.36 2.73
N GLU A 90 2.35 13.73 1.96
CA GLU A 90 3.75 13.39 2.27
C GLU A 90 4.18 13.96 3.62
N ALA A 91 3.86 15.23 3.89
CA ALA A 91 4.16 15.85 5.18
C ALA A 91 3.39 15.19 6.34
N ALA A 92 2.14 14.76 6.12
CA ALA A 92 1.37 14.03 7.11
C ALA A 92 1.95 12.64 7.40
N VAL A 93 2.40 11.93 6.37
CA VAL A 93 3.10 10.63 6.47
C VAL A 93 4.40 10.77 7.24
N GLU A 94 5.19 11.80 6.97
CA GLU A 94 6.41 12.08 7.73
C GLU A 94 6.10 12.34 9.21
N ARG A 95 5.10 13.18 9.51
CA ARG A 95 4.68 13.45 10.90
C ARG A 95 4.14 12.23 11.62
N ALA A 96 3.50 11.30 10.90
CA ALA A 96 2.99 10.05 11.45
C ALA A 96 4.09 9.02 11.76
N GLY A 97 5.36 9.32 11.44
CA GLY A 97 6.51 8.48 11.78
C GLY A 97 6.88 7.45 10.72
N TYR A 98 6.39 7.58 9.49
CA TYR A 98 6.80 6.69 8.41
C TYR A 98 8.22 7.02 7.91
N GLU A 99 9.01 5.98 7.68
CA GLU A 99 10.38 6.05 7.18
C GLU A 99 10.45 5.97 5.64
N ALA A 100 9.53 5.24 5.01
CA ALA A 100 9.49 5.07 3.55
C ALA A 100 8.05 5.05 3.00
N GLY A 101 7.88 5.50 1.76
CA GLY A 101 6.61 5.60 1.07
C GLY A 101 6.72 5.12 -0.38
N PHE A 102 5.75 4.31 -0.83
CA PHE A 102 5.81 3.63 -2.12
C PHE A 102 4.67 4.06 -3.05
N LEU A 103 5.04 4.67 -4.19
CA LEU A 103 4.14 5.09 -5.26
C LEU A 103 3.96 3.99 -6.32
N VAL A 104 3.05 4.22 -7.26
CA VAL A 104 2.90 3.43 -8.50
C VAL A 104 3.11 4.38 -9.68
N ALA A 105 4.20 5.13 -9.66
CA ALA A 105 4.56 6.09 -10.70
C ALA A 105 5.29 5.45 -11.90
N GLY A 106 5.68 4.17 -11.79
CA GLY A 106 6.61 3.55 -12.73
C GLY A 106 8.04 4.09 -12.60
N GLY A 107 8.93 3.64 -13.49
CA GLY A 107 10.34 4.05 -13.50
C GLY A 107 11.25 3.23 -12.58
N TRP A 108 12.55 3.53 -12.69
CA TRP A 108 13.64 2.89 -11.94
C TRP A 108 14.24 3.86 -10.94
N LEU A 109 14.81 3.33 -9.85
CA LEU A 109 15.57 4.15 -8.91
C LEU A 109 16.82 4.68 -9.64
N PRO A 110 16.99 6.01 -9.78
CA PRO A 110 18.15 6.58 -10.42
C PRO A 110 19.39 6.45 -9.53
N GLU A 111 20.55 6.48 -10.16
CA GLU A 111 21.81 6.67 -9.46
C GLU A 111 21.82 8.05 -8.80
N GLY A 112 22.09 8.12 -7.50
CA GLY A 112 22.06 9.37 -6.72
C GLY A 112 20.93 9.47 -5.68
N GLY A 113 20.02 8.48 -5.65
CA GLY A 113 19.01 8.35 -4.61
C GLY A 113 17.63 8.87 -5.01
N TRP A 114 16.65 8.61 -4.15
CA TRP A 114 15.26 8.95 -4.38
C TRP A 114 14.62 9.44 -3.07
N PRO A 115 13.65 10.37 -3.10
CA PRO A 115 12.95 10.76 -1.88
C PRO A 115 12.34 9.53 -1.20
N ARG A 116 12.69 9.30 0.06
CA ARG A 116 12.31 8.09 0.83
C ARG A 116 10.79 7.86 0.86
N LEU A 117 10.00 8.93 0.82
CA LEU A 117 8.54 8.90 0.83
C LEU A 117 7.91 8.83 -0.58
N ARG A 118 8.70 8.63 -1.63
CA ARG A 118 8.20 8.61 -3.01
C ARG A 118 8.72 7.44 -3.83
N ILE A 119 9.26 6.39 -3.21
CA ILE A 119 9.91 5.26 -3.88
C ILE A 119 8.97 4.71 -4.98
N PRO A 120 9.42 4.68 -6.26
CA PRO A 120 8.57 4.22 -7.33
C PRO A 120 8.44 2.70 -7.27
N ARG A 121 7.23 2.20 -7.57
CA ARG A 121 7.02 0.80 -7.91
C ARG A 121 6.42 0.70 -9.30
N LEU A 122 6.75 -0.41 -9.95
CA LEU A 122 6.22 -0.76 -11.24
C LEU A 122 4.97 -1.64 -11.06
N ASN A 123 3.86 -1.24 -11.67
CA ASN A 123 2.63 -2.02 -11.65
C ASN A 123 2.78 -3.31 -12.48
N ILE A 124 2.32 -4.43 -11.94
CA ILE A 124 2.23 -5.72 -12.62
C ILE A 124 0.76 -6.03 -12.88
N PRO A 125 0.22 -5.77 -14.09
CA PRO A 125 -1.17 -6.04 -14.40
C PRO A 125 -1.42 -7.55 -14.57
N ALA A 126 -2.65 -7.99 -14.28
CA ALA A 126 -3.04 -9.41 -14.29
C ALA A 126 -2.84 -10.13 -15.65
N GLY A 127 -2.79 -9.39 -16.76
CA GLY A 127 -2.57 -9.93 -18.11
C GLY A 127 -1.13 -9.85 -18.62
N LEU A 128 -0.16 -9.49 -17.76
CA LEU A 128 1.24 -9.37 -18.18
C LEU A 128 1.83 -10.74 -18.51
N SER A 129 2.31 -10.92 -19.74
CA SER A 129 3.05 -12.12 -20.12
C SER A 129 4.40 -12.20 -19.40
N GLU A 130 4.96 -13.40 -19.27
CA GLU A 130 6.29 -13.60 -18.69
C GLU A 130 7.36 -12.79 -19.44
N ALA A 131 7.34 -12.82 -20.78
CA ALA A 131 8.23 -11.97 -21.59
C ALA A 131 8.01 -10.47 -21.32
N GLY A 132 6.76 -10.03 -21.14
CA GLY A 132 6.44 -8.66 -20.76
C GLY A 132 6.95 -8.29 -19.37
N PHE A 133 6.92 -9.23 -18.42
CA PHE A 133 7.51 -9.08 -17.10
C PHE A 133 9.03 -8.94 -17.18
N ILE A 134 9.72 -9.86 -17.88
CA ILE A 134 11.17 -9.85 -18.07
C ILE A 134 11.63 -8.53 -18.69
N VAL A 135 10.99 -8.08 -19.78
CA VAL A 135 11.33 -6.82 -20.46
C VAL A 135 11.16 -5.63 -19.54
N ARG A 136 10.09 -5.60 -18.71
CA ARG A 136 9.90 -4.55 -17.72
C ARG A 136 11.04 -4.57 -16.72
N ILE A 137 11.30 -5.69 -16.03
CA ILE A 137 12.30 -5.75 -14.96
C ILE A 137 13.75 -5.58 -15.43
N ALA A 138 14.03 -5.82 -16.71
CA ALA A 138 15.34 -5.60 -17.32
C ALA A 138 15.66 -4.10 -17.51
N GLY A 139 14.72 -3.19 -17.23
CA GLY A 139 14.91 -1.75 -17.45
C GLY A 139 14.87 -1.33 -18.92
N LEU A 140 14.54 -2.25 -19.83
CA LEU A 140 14.47 -2.02 -21.28
C LEU A 140 13.19 -1.26 -21.68
N MET A 141 12.21 -1.22 -20.79
CA MET A 141 11.07 -0.32 -20.86
C MET A 141 11.11 0.61 -19.65
N GLY A 142 11.76 1.76 -19.80
CA GLY A 142 11.64 2.90 -18.89
C GLY A 142 10.51 3.81 -19.37
N ALA A 143 9.62 4.19 -18.44
CA ALA A 143 8.76 5.35 -18.59
C ALA A 143 9.61 6.63 -18.67
#